data_AF-A0A2D5Y447-F1
#
_entry.id   AF-A0A2D5Y447-F1
#
_cell.length_a   1.000
_cell.length_b   1.000
_cell.length_c   1.000
_cell.angle_alpha   90.00
_cell.angle_beta   90.00
_cell.angle_gamma   90.00
#
_symmetry.space_group_name_H-M   'P 1'
#
loop_
_entity.id
_entity.type
_entity.pdbx_description
1 polymer ?
#
loop_
_entity_poly.entity_id
_entity_poly.type
_entity_poly.pdbx_seq_one_letter_code
_entity_poly.pdbx_strand_id
1 'polypeptide(L)'
;MENINHQDLYPMDMFAGRFPLTVNLAYAHDRPPNIFGPVYAPAARLWLHRDLARIVLLAACLAHKNHQVSFVLYDGLRTSDAQDKMARSPIVKANPSWMEEPRLLSPPGSGAHPRGMAIDIALLDQAEALLDMGTDFDHLSPSSHPDQNPAHRAYKALSPQQSANRHMLDDAMARAAAVLDLPLLPLPQEWWDFRMPPDIYNVYAPLADADLPPEMRMVKTETIADFNAVYAPRVDKLAADIETLT
;
A
#
# COMPACT_ATOMS: atom_id res chain seq x y z
N MET A 1 -20.23 -10.30 8.08
CA MET A 1 -18.88 -10.09 7.51
C MET A 1 -18.06 -11.31 7.84
N GLU A 2 -17.25 -11.77 6.89
CA GLU A 2 -16.30 -12.86 7.04
C GLU A 2 -15.04 -12.38 7.76
N ASN A 3 -14.28 -13.32 8.32
CA ASN A 3 -12.99 -13.02 8.93
C ASN A 3 -11.88 -13.30 7.93
N ILE A 4 -10.92 -12.38 7.82
CA ILE A 4 -9.71 -12.61 7.02
C ILE A 4 -8.86 -13.63 7.77
N ASN A 5 -8.48 -14.69 7.07
CA ASN A 5 -7.50 -15.62 7.59
C ASN A 5 -6.11 -14.96 7.53
N HIS A 6 -5.43 -14.82 8.67
CA HIS A 6 -4.09 -14.25 8.72
C HIS A 6 -3.07 -15.02 7.85
N GLN A 7 -3.35 -16.28 7.52
CA GLN A 7 -2.56 -17.07 6.57
C GLN A 7 -2.65 -16.58 5.12
N ASP A 8 -3.64 -15.76 4.79
CA ASP A 8 -3.76 -15.09 3.49
C ASP A 8 -3.01 -13.74 3.44
N LEU A 9 -2.39 -13.28 4.54
CA LEU A 9 -1.57 -12.06 4.57
C LEU A 9 -0.10 -12.40 4.36
N TYR A 10 0.57 -11.77 3.41
CA TYR A 10 1.97 -12.04 3.05
C TYR A 10 2.90 -10.88 3.44
N PRO A 11 4.08 -11.16 4.01
CA PRO A 11 5.06 -10.13 4.39
C PRO A 11 5.84 -9.69 3.15
N MET A 12 5.54 -8.51 2.64
CA MET A 12 6.02 -8.05 1.33
C MET A 12 7.53 -7.80 1.30
N ASP A 13 8.14 -7.50 2.45
CA ASP A 13 9.58 -7.29 2.54
C ASP A 13 10.39 -8.57 2.29
N MET A 14 9.79 -9.77 2.45
CA MET A 14 10.47 -11.04 2.13
C MET A 14 10.60 -11.28 0.61
N PHE A 15 9.90 -10.51 -0.21
CA PHE A 15 10.03 -10.56 -1.67
C PHE A 15 11.10 -9.59 -2.19
N ALA A 16 11.61 -8.69 -1.34
CA ALA A 16 12.69 -7.78 -1.69
C ALA A 16 13.96 -8.60 -2.03
N GLY A 17 14.65 -8.19 -3.10
CA GLY A 17 15.83 -8.90 -3.63
C GLY A 17 15.51 -10.03 -4.60
N ARG A 18 14.25 -10.51 -4.66
CA ARG A 18 13.77 -11.45 -5.70
C ARG A 18 12.88 -10.75 -6.73
N PHE A 19 12.13 -9.74 -6.30
CA PHE A 19 11.30 -8.90 -7.15
C PHE A 19 11.87 -7.47 -7.17
N PRO A 20 11.63 -6.68 -8.23
CA PRO A 20 12.09 -5.29 -8.35
C PRO A 20 11.25 -4.36 -7.48
N LEU A 21 11.29 -4.58 -6.16
CA LEU A 21 10.60 -3.81 -5.15
C LEU A 21 11.46 -3.68 -3.88
N THR A 22 11.19 -2.64 -3.12
CA THR A 22 11.67 -2.42 -1.76
C THR A 22 10.52 -2.00 -0.84
N VAL A 23 10.70 -2.15 0.46
CA VAL A 23 9.73 -1.74 1.47
C VAL A 23 10.29 -0.57 2.27
N ASN A 24 9.56 0.53 2.27
CA ASN A 24 9.78 1.67 3.16
C ASN A 24 8.51 1.90 3.97
N LEU A 25 8.32 1.11 5.04
CA LEU A 25 7.11 1.12 5.85
C LEU A 25 6.94 2.49 6.53
N ALA A 26 6.23 3.41 5.88
CA ALA A 26 6.32 4.85 6.14
C ALA A 26 5.99 5.19 7.59
N TYR A 27 4.93 4.57 8.11
CA TYR A 27 4.42 4.91 9.43
C TYR A 27 5.15 4.23 10.60
N ALA A 28 6.21 3.45 10.34
CA ALA A 28 7.04 2.84 11.39
C ALA A 28 8.14 3.77 11.93
N HIS A 29 8.35 4.94 11.30
CA HIS A 29 9.40 5.87 11.66
C HIS A 29 8.99 7.34 11.54
N ASP A 30 9.71 8.21 12.24
CA ASP A 30 9.46 9.65 12.30
C ASP A 30 10.35 10.42 11.32
N ARG A 31 10.19 10.14 10.02
CA ARG A 31 10.90 10.81 8.92
C ARG A 31 10.05 10.83 7.65
N PRO A 32 10.30 11.77 6.72
CA PRO A 32 9.63 11.78 5.43
C PRO A 32 9.67 10.41 4.74
N PRO A 33 8.59 10.01 4.03
CA PRO A 33 7.41 10.83 3.72
C PRO A 33 6.31 10.85 4.80
N ASN A 34 6.53 10.26 5.98
CA ASN A 34 5.50 10.18 7.02
C ASN A 34 5.16 11.56 7.61
N ILE A 35 3.89 11.97 7.48
CA ILE A 35 3.36 13.23 8.02
C ILE A 35 2.60 13.06 9.34
N PHE A 36 2.29 11.83 9.76
CA PHE A 36 1.45 11.53 10.93
C PHE A 36 2.26 11.28 12.22
N GLY A 37 3.58 11.18 12.11
CA GLY A 37 4.45 10.64 13.15
C GLY A 37 4.37 9.11 13.22
N PRO A 38 5.14 8.46 14.11
CA PRO A 38 5.23 7.00 14.15
C PRO A 38 3.91 6.36 14.64
N VAL A 39 3.16 5.76 13.71
CA VAL A 39 1.92 5.02 13.97
C VAL A 39 2.23 3.56 14.27
N TYR A 40 3.08 2.93 13.46
CA TYR A 40 3.44 1.52 13.61
C TYR A 40 4.55 1.29 14.64
N ALA A 41 4.59 0.09 15.19
CA ALA A 41 5.70 -0.36 16.02
C ALA A 41 6.97 -0.52 15.17
N PRO A 42 8.17 -0.33 15.75
CA PRO A 42 9.43 -0.47 15.01
C PRO A 42 9.66 -1.85 14.36
N ALA A 43 9.06 -2.91 14.92
CA ALA A 43 9.15 -4.27 14.41
C ALA A 43 8.02 -4.65 13.45
N ALA A 44 7.07 -3.74 13.17
CA ALA A 44 6.00 -3.98 12.23
C ALA A 44 6.55 -4.21 10.81
N ARG A 45 5.79 -4.94 9.99
CA ARG A 45 6.15 -5.30 8.61
C ARG A 45 5.02 -4.92 7.68
N LEU A 46 5.31 -4.82 6.37
CA LEU A 46 4.29 -4.54 5.37
C LEU A 46 3.59 -5.86 4.98
N TRP A 47 2.29 -5.94 5.27
CA TRP A 47 1.48 -7.12 4.98
C TRP A 47 0.42 -6.82 3.92
N LEU A 48 0.22 -7.72 2.97
CA LEU A 48 -0.85 -7.65 1.98
C LEU A 48 -1.62 -8.97 1.89
N HIS A 49 -2.92 -8.88 1.67
CA HIS A 49 -3.75 -10.01 1.28
C HIS A 49 -3.21 -10.65 0.00
N ARG A 50 -3.24 -11.98 -0.08
CA ARG A 50 -2.59 -12.79 -1.11
C ARG A 50 -2.87 -12.31 -2.54
N ASP A 51 -4.12 -11.92 -2.81
CA ASP A 51 -4.53 -11.53 -4.15
C ASP A 51 -3.92 -10.18 -4.54
N LEU A 52 -3.82 -9.23 -3.60
CA LEU A 52 -3.16 -7.96 -3.86
C LEU A 52 -1.64 -8.12 -3.89
N ALA A 53 -1.07 -8.99 -3.04
CA ALA A 53 0.36 -9.34 -3.10
C ALA A 53 0.75 -9.88 -4.48
N ARG A 54 -0.06 -10.78 -5.07
CA ARG A 54 0.14 -11.29 -6.44
C ARG A 54 0.18 -10.19 -7.48
N ILE A 55 -0.79 -9.27 -7.43
CA ILE A 55 -0.86 -8.12 -8.35
C ILE A 55 0.40 -7.27 -8.22
N VAL A 56 0.79 -6.91 -6.99
CA VAL A 56 1.96 -6.04 -6.73
C VAL A 56 3.26 -6.68 -7.22
N LEU A 57 3.47 -7.97 -6.96
CA LEU A 57 4.68 -8.68 -7.39
C LEU A 57 4.79 -8.72 -8.92
N LEU A 58 3.70 -9.08 -9.60
CA LEU A 58 3.69 -9.12 -11.07
C LEU A 58 3.82 -7.71 -11.66
N ALA A 59 3.13 -6.71 -11.09
CA ALA A 59 3.22 -5.32 -11.53
C ALA A 59 4.63 -4.76 -11.43
N ALA A 60 5.34 -5.05 -10.32
CA ALA A 60 6.74 -4.67 -10.16
C ALA A 60 7.61 -5.26 -11.30
N CYS A 61 7.44 -6.55 -11.62
CA CYS A 61 8.17 -7.17 -12.72
C CYS A 61 7.84 -6.54 -14.09
N LEU A 62 6.55 -6.27 -14.36
CA LEU A 62 6.12 -5.63 -15.61
C LEU A 62 6.68 -4.21 -15.74
N ALA A 63 6.63 -3.41 -14.68
CA ALA A 63 7.18 -2.06 -14.65
C ALA A 63 8.70 -2.08 -14.89
N HIS A 64 9.42 -2.99 -14.24
CA HIS A 64 10.85 -3.15 -14.42
C HIS A 64 11.22 -3.57 -15.85
N LYS A 65 10.53 -4.57 -16.39
CA LYS A 65 10.74 -5.07 -17.76
C LYS A 65 10.53 -3.99 -18.82
N ASN A 66 9.50 -3.16 -18.66
CA ASN A 66 9.12 -2.17 -19.69
C ASN A 66 9.81 -0.82 -19.52
N HIS A 67 10.16 -0.43 -18.29
CA HIS A 67 10.60 0.93 -17.97
C HIS A 67 11.85 1.01 -17.10
N GLN A 68 12.42 -0.13 -16.67
CA GLN A 68 13.61 -0.20 -15.82
C GLN A 68 13.45 0.52 -14.47
N VAL A 69 12.22 0.63 -13.98
CA VAL A 69 11.89 1.16 -12.66
C VAL A 69 11.70 0.03 -11.65
N SER A 70 11.75 0.34 -10.36
CA SER A 70 11.36 -0.57 -9.28
C SER A 70 10.31 0.08 -8.39
N PHE A 71 9.60 -0.73 -7.60
CA PHE A 71 8.58 -0.24 -6.68
C PHE A 71 9.18 0.09 -5.31
N VAL A 72 8.68 1.13 -4.66
CA VAL A 72 8.79 1.31 -3.21
C VAL A 72 7.41 1.24 -2.60
N LEU A 73 7.24 0.35 -1.62
CA LEU A 73 5.98 0.10 -0.93
C LEU A 73 5.96 0.84 0.41
N TYR A 74 4.95 1.68 0.63
CA TYR A 74 4.86 2.56 1.80
C TYR A 74 3.91 2.07 2.89
N ASP A 75 2.72 1.63 2.50
CA ASP A 75 1.70 1.13 3.42
C ASP A 75 0.92 -0.03 2.81
N GLY A 76 0.45 -0.94 3.66
CA GLY A 76 -0.36 -2.09 3.28
C GLY A 76 -1.46 -2.30 4.30
N LEU A 77 -1.38 -3.39 5.07
CA LEU A 77 -2.22 -3.57 6.25
C LEU A 77 -2.04 -2.43 7.26
N ARG A 78 -3.11 -1.65 7.46
CA ARG A 78 -3.23 -0.63 8.51
C ARG A 78 -4.42 -1.01 9.39
N THR A 79 -4.16 -1.70 10.50
CA THR A 79 -5.21 -2.18 11.41
C THR A 79 -6.09 -1.03 11.91
N SER A 80 -7.30 -1.35 12.37
CA SER A 80 -8.22 -0.35 12.91
C SER A 80 -7.60 0.43 14.08
N ASP A 81 -6.80 -0.22 14.94
CA ASP A 81 -5.99 0.42 15.98
C ASP A 81 -5.00 1.45 15.41
N ALA A 82 -4.33 1.11 14.31
CA ALA A 82 -3.39 2.00 13.66
C ALA A 82 -4.08 3.18 12.97
N GLN A 83 -5.22 2.96 12.30
CA GLN A 83 -6.05 4.04 11.76
C GLN A 83 -6.51 4.99 12.87
N ASP A 84 -6.94 4.45 14.02
CA ASP A 84 -7.35 5.24 15.18
C ASP A 84 -6.20 6.05 15.78
N LYS A 85 -5.01 5.46 15.88
CA LYS A 85 -3.79 6.19 16.29
C LYS A 85 -3.43 7.30 15.29
N MET A 86 -3.51 7.02 13.98
CA MET A 86 -3.25 8.00 12.92
C MET A 86 -4.26 9.16 12.95
N ALA A 87 -5.55 8.87 13.13
CA ALA A 87 -6.61 9.87 13.23
C ALA A 87 -6.44 10.82 14.43
N ARG A 88 -5.73 10.37 15.47
CA ARG A 88 -5.39 11.18 16.66
C ARG A 88 -4.12 12.01 16.52
N SER A 89 -3.41 11.91 15.40
CA SER A 89 -2.18 12.69 15.16
C SER A 89 -2.45 14.19 15.16
N PRO A 90 -1.46 15.03 15.53
CA PRO A 90 -1.63 16.48 15.54
C PRO A 90 -2.05 17.06 14.18
N ILE A 91 -1.51 16.53 13.08
CA ILE A 91 -1.80 17.03 11.73
C ILE A 91 -3.25 16.76 11.32
N VAL A 92 -3.79 15.58 11.66
CA VAL A 92 -5.20 15.25 11.36
C VAL A 92 -6.14 16.10 12.21
N LYS A 93 -5.81 16.31 13.49
CA LYS A 93 -6.59 17.22 14.36
C LYS A 93 -6.60 18.66 13.87
N ALA A 94 -5.51 19.11 13.24
CA ALA A 94 -5.44 20.42 12.61
C ALA A 94 -6.20 20.50 11.27
N ASN A 95 -6.50 19.36 10.65
CA ASN A 95 -7.18 19.25 9.35
C ASN A 95 -8.38 18.28 9.42
N PRO A 96 -9.42 18.58 10.23
CA PRO A 96 -10.54 17.65 10.47
C PRO A 96 -11.32 17.31 9.19
N SER A 97 -11.33 18.21 8.20
CA SER A 97 -11.99 18.00 6.91
C SER A 97 -11.45 16.79 6.12
N TRP A 98 -10.23 16.32 6.40
CA TRP A 98 -9.70 15.11 5.76
C TRP A 98 -10.53 13.86 6.07
N MET A 99 -11.25 13.84 7.19
CA MET A 99 -12.12 12.72 7.59
C MET A 99 -13.59 12.90 7.17
N GLU A 100 -13.94 14.05 6.59
CA GLU A 100 -15.30 14.38 6.15
C GLU A 100 -15.50 14.03 4.68
N GLU A 101 -16.70 13.57 4.28
CA GLU A 101 -16.96 13.20 2.89
C GLU A 101 -17.03 14.42 1.96
N PRO A 102 -16.43 14.38 0.75
CA PRO A 102 -15.55 13.32 0.22
C PRO A 102 -14.17 13.28 0.89
N ARG A 103 -13.88 12.18 1.59
CA ARG A 103 -12.74 12.07 2.53
C ARG A 103 -11.41 11.77 1.84
N LEU A 104 -10.32 12.21 2.48
CA LEU A 104 -8.94 11.86 2.13
C LEU A 104 -8.29 10.91 3.16
N LEU A 105 -8.88 10.79 4.34
CA LEU A 105 -8.45 9.86 5.36
C LEU A 105 -9.64 9.02 5.83
N SER A 106 -9.52 7.70 5.71
CA SER A 106 -10.59 6.80 6.15
C SER A 106 -10.64 6.68 7.68
N PRO A 107 -11.84 6.71 8.29
CA PRO A 107 -11.99 6.48 9.72
C PRO A 107 -11.63 5.02 10.08
N PRO A 108 -11.36 4.74 11.38
CA PRO A 108 -10.98 3.40 11.82
C PRO A 108 -11.95 2.30 11.37
N GLY A 109 -11.40 1.22 10.81
CA GLY A 109 -12.14 0.07 10.27
C GLY A 109 -12.68 0.25 8.85
N SER A 110 -12.56 1.45 8.27
CA SER A 110 -13.06 1.74 6.92
C SER A 110 -11.97 1.62 5.86
N GLY A 111 -12.40 1.35 4.63
CA GLY A 111 -11.51 1.18 3.48
C GLY A 111 -10.82 -0.18 3.46
N ALA A 112 -9.85 -0.33 2.54
CA ALA A 112 -9.24 -1.61 2.23
C ALA A 112 -7.91 -1.88 2.98
N HIS A 113 -7.21 -0.84 3.46
CA HIS A 113 -6.02 -1.03 4.31
C HIS A 113 -6.24 -1.88 5.56
N PRO A 114 -7.32 -1.72 6.37
CA PRO A 114 -7.53 -2.58 7.55
C PRO A 114 -7.85 -4.03 7.19
N ARG A 115 -7.84 -4.38 5.91
CA ARG A 115 -8.03 -5.74 5.39
C ARG A 115 -6.79 -6.26 4.66
N GLY A 116 -5.69 -5.48 4.64
CA GLY A 116 -4.50 -5.78 3.82
C GLY A 116 -4.79 -5.74 2.32
N MET A 117 -5.89 -5.11 1.90
CA MET A 117 -6.38 -5.10 0.52
C MET A 117 -6.21 -3.72 -0.16
N ALA A 118 -5.36 -2.86 0.40
CA ALA A 118 -4.83 -1.65 -0.24
C ALA A 118 -3.31 -1.62 -0.11
N ILE A 119 -2.66 -0.94 -1.04
CA ILE A 119 -1.21 -0.75 -1.09
C ILE A 119 -0.91 0.67 -1.60
N ASP A 120 0.05 1.32 -0.94
CA ASP A 120 0.59 2.62 -1.36
C ASP A 120 1.97 2.44 -1.98
N ILE A 121 2.13 2.87 -3.23
CA ILE A 121 3.30 2.61 -4.08
C ILE A 121 3.85 3.89 -4.71
N ALA A 122 5.16 4.00 -4.79
CA ALA A 122 5.84 4.89 -5.75
C ALA A 122 6.87 4.14 -6.60
N LEU A 123 7.43 4.83 -7.58
CA LEU A 123 8.44 4.31 -8.49
C LEU A 123 9.83 4.86 -8.14
N LEU A 124 10.82 4.00 -8.20
CA LEU A 124 12.24 4.33 -8.14
C LEU A 124 12.87 4.11 -9.52
N ASP A 125 13.79 5.00 -9.90
CA ASP A 125 14.65 4.80 -11.08
C ASP A 125 15.79 3.80 -10.78
N GLN A 126 16.69 3.63 -11.76
CA GLN A 126 17.85 2.73 -11.65
C GLN A 126 18.89 3.20 -10.62
N ALA A 127 18.86 4.46 -10.22
CA ALA A 127 19.73 5.03 -9.17
C ALA A 127 19.04 5.03 -7.80
N GLU A 128 17.92 4.31 -7.66
CA GLU A 128 17.07 4.28 -6.46
C GLU A 128 16.50 5.65 -6.06
N ALA A 129 16.41 6.59 -7.01
CA ALA A 129 15.79 7.89 -6.79
C ALA A 129 14.29 7.83 -7.09
N LEU A 130 13.49 8.50 -6.25
CA LEU A 130 12.06 8.62 -6.46
C LEU A 130 11.76 9.36 -7.78
N LEU A 131 10.91 8.76 -8.60
CA LEU A 131 10.35 9.46 -9.75
C LEU A 131 9.44 10.60 -9.29
N ASP A 132 9.53 11.75 -9.96
CA ASP A 132 8.64 12.88 -9.71
C ASP A 132 7.22 12.54 -10.15
N MET A 133 6.33 12.38 -9.17
CA MET A 133 4.91 12.09 -9.37
C MET A 133 4.05 13.35 -9.28
N GLY A 134 4.63 14.54 -9.15
CA GLY A 134 3.93 15.83 -9.00
C GLY A 134 3.53 16.17 -7.56
N THR A 135 3.53 15.18 -6.68
CA THR A 135 3.48 15.34 -5.22
C THR A 135 4.28 14.22 -4.58
N ASP A 136 4.65 14.40 -3.31
CA ASP A 136 5.09 13.29 -2.47
C ASP A 136 3.91 12.34 -2.17
N PHE A 137 4.24 11.13 -1.70
CA PHE A 137 3.31 10.25 -0.98
C PHE A 137 2.70 10.98 0.22
N ASP A 138 1.45 10.66 0.59
CA ASP A 138 0.68 11.33 1.64
C ASP A 138 0.46 12.84 1.45
N HIS A 139 0.54 13.34 0.22
CA HIS A 139 0.10 14.71 -0.05
C HIS A 139 -1.42 14.83 0.09
N LEU A 140 -1.88 15.21 1.28
CA LEU A 140 -3.30 15.45 1.58
C LEU A 140 -3.66 16.93 1.36
N SER A 141 -4.38 17.21 0.27
CA SER A 141 -4.90 18.56 -0.03
C SER A 141 -6.03 18.95 0.94
N PRO A 142 -6.31 20.26 1.15
CA PRO A 142 -7.53 20.70 1.83
C PRO A 142 -8.84 20.26 1.15
N SER A 143 -8.79 19.88 -0.14
CA SER A 143 -9.93 19.47 -0.95
C SER A 143 -9.62 18.18 -1.68
N SER A 144 -10.59 17.27 -1.76
CA SER A 144 -10.47 16.04 -2.55
C SER A 144 -10.88 16.21 -4.02
N HIS A 145 -11.32 17.41 -4.43
CA HIS A 145 -11.72 17.71 -5.80
C HIS A 145 -10.51 17.70 -6.75
N PRO A 146 -10.61 17.09 -7.95
CA PRO A 146 -9.47 16.95 -8.87
C PRO A 146 -8.78 18.27 -9.21
N ASP A 147 -9.52 19.37 -9.39
CA ASP A 147 -8.92 20.68 -9.72
C ASP A 147 -8.09 21.30 -8.57
N GLN A 148 -8.25 20.82 -7.34
CA GLN A 148 -7.63 21.37 -6.13
C GLN A 148 -6.75 20.35 -5.40
N ASN A 149 -6.65 19.12 -5.91
CA ASN A 149 -5.86 18.06 -5.35
C ASN A 149 -4.80 17.61 -6.37
N PRO A 150 -3.55 18.09 -6.25
CA PRO A 150 -2.46 17.67 -7.12
C PRO A 150 -2.21 16.15 -7.07
N ALA A 151 -2.57 15.45 -5.97
CA ALA A 151 -2.44 14.00 -5.87
C ALA A 151 -3.51 13.23 -6.66
N HIS A 152 -4.62 13.88 -7.04
CA HIS A 152 -5.72 13.22 -7.74
C HIS A 152 -5.29 12.77 -9.15
N ARG A 153 -5.73 11.56 -9.54
CA ARG A 153 -5.47 10.97 -10.87
C ARG A 153 -6.02 11.79 -12.05
N ALA A 154 -6.99 12.67 -11.81
CA ALA A 154 -7.60 13.53 -12.84
C ALA A 154 -7.10 14.98 -12.75
N TYR A 155 -6.05 15.25 -11.96
CA TYR A 155 -5.43 16.57 -11.90
C TYR A 155 -4.81 16.93 -13.25
N LYS A 156 -5.14 18.13 -13.75
CA LYS A 156 -4.81 18.53 -15.14
C LYS A 156 -3.49 19.29 -15.28
N ALA A 157 -2.94 19.81 -14.19
CA ALA A 157 -1.75 20.67 -14.23
C ALA A 157 -0.45 19.93 -13.89
N LEU A 158 -0.36 18.66 -14.27
CA LEU A 158 0.88 17.88 -14.22
C LEU A 158 1.79 18.22 -15.40
N SER A 159 3.10 18.15 -15.19
CA SER A 159 4.05 18.15 -16.29
C SER A 159 3.89 16.86 -17.14
N PRO A 160 4.32 16.87 -18.41
CA PRO A 160 4.29 15.66 -19.23
C PRO A 160 5.03 14.46 -18.59
N GLN A 161 6.14 14.73 -17.89
CA GLN A 161 6.92 13.69 -17.23
C GLN A 161 6.18 13.12 -16.00
N GLN A 162 5.53 13.97 -15.20
CA GLN A 162 4.73 13.53 -14.04
C GLN A 162 3.54 12.67 -14.49
N SER A 163 2.85 13.09 -15.55
CA SER A 163 1.78 12.30 -16.16
C SER A 163 2.28 10.95 -16.67
N ALA A 164 3.44 10.92 -17.33
CA ALA A 164 4.06 9.67 -17.79
C ALA A 164 4.44 8.75 -16.62
N ASN A 165 5.01 9.29 -15.54
CA ASN A 165 5.39 8.53 -14.35
C ASN A 165 4.18 7.89 -13.66
N ARG A 166 3.09 8.65 -13.47
CA ARG A 166 1.83 8.09 -12.93
C ARG A 166 1.24 7.02 -13.86
N HIS A 167 1.27 7.26 -15.18
CA HIS A 167 0.78 6.30 -16.15
C HIS A 167 1.57 4.98 -16.15
N MET A 168 2.90 5.02 -15.99
CA MET A 168 3.71 3.79 -15.86
C MET A 168 3.27 2.94 -14.67
N LEU A 169 3.01 3.56 -13.52
CA LEU A 169 2.54 2.86 -12.32
C LEU A 169 1.13 2.28 -12.55
N ASP A 170 0.22 3.08 -13.09
CA ASP A 170 -1.16 2.67 -13.35
C ASP A 170 -1.25 1.52 -14.36
N ASP A 171 -0.51 1.60 -15.46
CA ASP A 171 -0.46 0.55 -16.47
C ASP A 171 0.10 -0.76 -15.91
N ALA A 172 1.20 -0.70 -15.16
CA ALA A 172 1.80 -1.89 -14.56
C ALA A 172 0.83 -2.60 -13.60
N MET A 173 0.18 -1.83 -12.72
CA MET A 173 -0.80 -2.36 -11.77
C MET A 173 -2.04 -2.92 -12.47
N ALA A 174 -2.61 -2.20 -13.44
CA ALA A 174 -3.78 -2.63 -14.19
C ALA A 174 -3.51 -3.88 -15.04
N ARG A 175 -2.35 -3.95 -15.71
CA ARG A 175 -1.98 -5.12 -16.52
C ARG A 175 -1.72 -6.34 -15.67
N ALA A 176 -1.06 -6.21 -14.52
CA ALA A 176 -0.87 -7.32 -13.60
C ALA A 176 -2.21 -7.88 -13.10
N ALA A 177 -3.14 -7.01 -12.71
CA ALA A 177 -4.50 -7.39 -12.31
C ALA A 177 -5.23 -8.13 -13.43
N ALA A 178 -5.14 -7.63 -14.67
CA ALA A 178 -5.75 -8.27 -15.84
C ALA A 178 -5.15 -9.65 -16.17
N VAL A 179 -3.82 -9.81 -16.07
CA VAL A 179 -3.14 -11.10 -16.29
C VAL A 179 -3.58 -12.14 -15.26
N LEU A 180 -3.80 -11.71 -14.02
CA LEU A 180 -4.20 -12.57 -12.91
C LEU A 180 -5.72 -12.83 -12.83
N ASP A 181 -6.51 -12.18 -13.69
CA ASP A 181 -7.97 -12.15 -13.61
C ASP A 181 -8.47 -11.74 -12.22
N LEU A 182 -7.82 -10.73 -11.64
CA LEU A 182 -8.17 -10.18 -10.33
C LEU A 182 -8.64 -8.74 -10.46
N PRO A 183 -9.64 -8.32 -9.67
CA PRO A 183 -10.12 -6.96 -9.71
C PRO A 183 -9.14 -6.00 -9.03
N LEU A 184 -9.01 -4.79 -9.56
CA LEU A 184 -8.21 -3.72 -8.97
C LEU A 184 -8.90 -2.37 -9.18
N LEU A 185 -8.89 -1.53 -8.15
CA LEU A 185 -9.44 -0.20 -8.16
C LEU A 185 -8.35 0.79 -7.70
N PRO A 186 -7.76 1.59 -8.61
CA PRO A 186 -6.94 2.73 -8.24
C PRO A 186 -7.81 3.79 -7.56
N LEU A 187 -7.38 4.34 -6.41
CA LEU A 187 -8.15 5.39 -5.75
C LEU A 187 -8.10 6.68 -6.57
N PRO A 188 -9.23 7.35 -6.90
CA PRO A 188 -9.17 8.55 -7.74
C PRO A 188 -8.38 9.70 -7.09
N GLN A 189 -8.53 9.88 -5.79
CA GLN A 189 -7.95 11.01 -5.04
C GLN A 189 -6.43 10.91 -4.85
N GLU A 190 -5.84 9.73 -5.01
CA GLU A 190 -4.46 9.43 -4.61
C GLU A 190 -3.77 8.60 -5.70
N TRP A 191 -2.72 9.13 -6.31
CA TRP A 191 -2.00 8.43 -7.39
C TRP A 191 -1.22 7.20 -6.91
N TRP A 192 -0.89 7.13 -5.62
CA TRP A 192 -0.10 6.04 -5.03
C TRP A 192 -0.95 4.85 -4.58
N ASP A 193 -2.26 5.04 -4.34
CA ASP A 193 -3.12 4.02 -3.74
C ASP A 193 -3.80 3.14 -4.80
N PHE A 194 -3.64 1.83 -4.60
CA PHE A 194 -4.33 0.78 -5.32
C PHE A 194 -4.98 -0.17 -4.33
N ARG A 195 -6.22 -0.59 -4.62
CA ARG A 195 -6.98 -1.43 -3.69
C ARG A 195 -7.91 -2.40 -4.40
N MET A 196 -8.30 -3.44 -3.69
CA MET A 196 -9.42 -4.27 -4.12
C MET A 196 -10.71 -3.43 -4.14
N PRO A 197 -11.70 -3.72 -5.00
CA PRO A 197 -12.97 -3.01 -5.00
C PRO A 197 -13.80 -3.20 -3.72
N PRO A 198 -14.69 -2.23 -3.37
CA PRO A 198 -15.52 -2.29 -2.17
C PRO A 198 -16.40 -3.53 -2.05
N ASP A 199 -16.95 -4.04 -3.15
CA ASP A 199 -17.75 -5.27 -3.18
C ASP A 199 -16.92 -6.52 -2.85
N ILE A 200 -15.59 -6.46 -3.00
CA ILE A 200 -14.67 -7.51 -2.57
C ILE A 200 -14.29 -7.33 -1.10
N TYR A 201 -13.81 -6.15 -0.69
CA TYR A 201 -13.27 -6.02 0.68
C TYR A 201 -14.36 -5.84 1.75
N ASN A 202 -15.54 -5.29 1.43
CA ASN A 202 -16.61 -5.08 2.42
C ASN A 202 -17.28 -6.37 2.89
N VAL A 203 -17.03 -7.51 2.24
CA VAL A 203 -17.51 -8.81 2.75
C VAL A 203 -16.76 -9.20 4.03
N TYR A 204 -15.53 -8.70 4.20
CA TYR A 204 -14.67 -8.99 5.35
C TYR A 204 -14.75 -7.92 6.45
N ALA A 205 -14.62 -8.36 7.70
CA ALA A 205 -14.43 -7.49 8.84
C ALA A 205 -13.04 -6.83 8.77
N PRO A 206 -12.88 -5.56 9.21
CA PRO A 206 -11.56 -4.96 9.34
C PRO A 206 -10.78 -5.62 10.48
N LEU A 207 -9.48 -5.78 10.30
CA LEU A 207 -8.57 -6.35 11.30
C LEU A 207 -8.15 -5.29 12.31
N ALA A 208 -8.32 -5.61 13.59
CA ALA A 208 -7.61 -5.00 14.71
C ALA A 208 -6.30 -5.75 14.99
N ASP A 209 -5.38 -5.17 15.76
CA ASP A 209 -4.17 -5.87 16.23
C ASP A 209 -4.53 -7.14 17.02
N ALA A 210 -5.66 -7.13 17.73
CA ALA A 210 -6.13 -8.29 18.52
C ALA A 210 -6.53 -9.50 17.66
N ASP A 211 -6.85 -9.29 16.38
CA ASP A 211 -7.25 -10.34 15.43
C ASP A 211 -6.05 -11.04 14.78
N LEU A 212 -4.83 -10.55 15.04
CA LEU A 212 -3.60 -10.95 14.38
C LEU A 212 -2.63 -11.67 15.33
N PRO A 213 -1.82 -12.62 14.80
CA PRO A 213 -0.63 -13.10 15.48
C PRO A 213 0.26 -11.93 15.91
N PRO A 214 0.95 -12.02 17.07
CA PRO A 214 1.74 -10.91 17.61
C PRO A 214 2.74 -10.27 16.62
N GLU A 215 3.34 -11.06 15.73
CA GLU A 215 4.29 -10.60 14.73
C GLU A 215 3.68 -9.92 13.50
N MET A 216 2.35 -10.01 13.33
CA MET A 216 1.61 -9.36 12.25
C MET A 216 0.93 -8.05 12.70
N ARG A 217 0.89 -7.78 14.00
CA ARG A 217 0.28 -6.57 14.58
C ARG A 217 1.00 -5.32 14.10
N MET A 218 0.29 -4.20 14.02
CA MET A 218 0.85 -2.96 13.50
C MET A 218 1.24 -1.97 14.60
N VAL A 219 0.48 -1.87 15.70
CA VAL A 219 0.73 -0.91 16.79
C VAL A 219 1.52 -1.53 17.94
N LYS A 220 1.27 -2.81 18.24
CA LYS A 220 1.98 -3.58 19.28
C LYS A 220 2.50 -4.91 18.74
N THR A 221 3.55 -4.82 17.92
CA THR A 221 4.20 -5.98 17.31
C THR A 221 5.18 -6.65 18.25
N GLU A 222 5.22 -7.99 18.23
CA GLU A 222 6.24 -8.80 18.89
C GLU A 222 7.07 -9.55 17.84
N THR A 223 8.38 -9.64 18.03
CA THR A 223 9.22 -10.43 17.13
C THR A 223 9.16 -11.91 17.50
N ILE A 224 9.17 -12.78 16.48
CA ILE A 224 9.29 -14.22 16.67
C ILE A 224 10.70 -14.69 16.31
N ALA A 225 11.17 -15.74 16.99
CA ALA A 225 12.56 -16.19 16.91
C ALA A 225 13.00 -16.64 15.51
N ASP A 226 12.08 -17.18 14.70
CA ASP A 226 12.40 -17.67 13.36
C ASP A 226 11.34 -17.28 12.33
N PHE A 227 11.19 -15.96 12.12
CA PHE A 227 10.25 -15.41 11.15
C PHE A 227 10.44 -16.01 9.76
N ASN A 228 11.69 -16.14 9.31
CA ASN A 228 11.99 -16.68 7.99
C ASN A 228 11.58 -18.15 7.86
N ALA A 229 11.86 -19.02 8.84
CA ALA A 229 11.41 -20.41 8.74
C ALA A 229 9.89 -20.55 8.71
N VAL A 230 9.16 -19.67 9.42
CA VAL A 230 7.69 -19.69 9.44
C VAL A 230 7.10 -19.27 8.08
N TYR A 231 7.66 -18.24 7.45
CA TYR A 231 7.03 -17.60 6.29
C TYR A 231 7.66 -17.96 4.94
N ALA A 232 8.93 -18.38 4.90
CA ALA A 232 9.62 -18.72 3.64
C ALA A 232 8.89 -19.78 2.80
N PRO A 233 8.35 -20.89 3.34
CA PRO A 233 7.73 -21.92 2.50
C PRO A 233 6.58 -21.40 1.63
N ARG A 234 5.74 -20.49 2.16
CA ARG A 234 4.63 -19.91 1.40
C ARG A 234 5.07 -18.73 0.54
N VAL A 235 6.07 -17.95 0.99
CA VAL A 235 6.68 -16.86 0.20
C VAL A 235 7.34 -17.43 -1.05
N ASP A 236 8.14 -18.49 -0.91
CA ASP A 236 8.84 -19.14 -2.01
C ASP A 236 7.89 -19.74 -3.03
N LYS A 237 6.80 -20.36 -2.54
CA LYS A 237 5.74 -20.88 -3.40
C LYS A 237 5.07 -19.76 -4.19
N LEU A 238 4.62 -18.70 -3.52
CA LEU A 238 3.96 -17.58 -4.18
C LEU A 238 4.89 -16.90 -5.21
N ALA A 239 6.16 -16.71 -4.84
CA ALA A 239 7.13 -16.12 -5.73
C ALA A 239 7.40 -16.98 -6.97
N ALA A 240 7.51 -18.31 -6.81
CA ALA A 240 7.65 -19.23 -7.94
C ALA A 240 6.42 -19.16 -8.87
N ASP A 241 5.21 -19.09 -8.30
CA ASP A 241 3.97 -18.95 -9.08
C ASP A 241 4.01 -17.66 -9.92
N ILE A 242 4.44 -16.53 -9.36
CA ILE A 242 4.53 -15.25 -10.09
C ILE A 242 5.62 -15.26 -11.16
N GLU A 243 6.80 -15.84 -10.90
CA GLU A 243 7.89 -15.92 -11.89
C GLU A 243 7.49 -16.68 -13.16
N THR A 244 6.51 -17.60 -13.07
CA THR A 244 5.98 -18.27 -14.28
C THR A 244 5.18 -17.33 -15.20
N LEU A 245 4.82 -16.13 -14.72
CA LEU A 245 3.97 -15.15 -15.42
C LEU A 245 4.76 -13.96 -15.98
N THR A 246 6.03 -13.80 -15.63
CA THR A 246 6.88 -12.61 -15.94
C THR A 246 7.69 -12.78 -17.24
#